data_AF-A0A9N8ZHI0-F1
#
_entry.id   AF-A0A9N8ZHI0-F1
#
_cell.length_a   1.000
_cell.length_b   1.000
_cell.length_c   1.000
_cell.angle_alpha   90.00
_cell.angle_beta   90.00
_cell.angle_gamma   90.00
#
_symmetry.space_group_name_H-M   'P 1'
#
loop_
_entity.id
_entity.type
_entity.pdbx_description
1 polymer ?
#
loop_
_entity_poly.entity_id
_entity_poly.type
_entity_poly.pdbx_seq_one_letter_code
_entity_poly.pdbx_strand_id
1 'polypeptide(L)'
;MIQWRPVIMLAAGIAFMLITALLQDPQNKSPKMIKCTQEIIFTDSAPDGIFLVVLDDWVYLTAIWKEHEEAKTRELKGLIKQYRRPLQSVISLRHPSANASKSWQLLYVHQLDGPIAHLSKYCHANVTIHSAAANVAEYDSIAILYYTQKDEDLIYTVRLYRIGVFRKADQAAVGECKSHTNSPCHSTPSFRFQDIILPGTMPIKAFYVDNNMILYSRQVGLHFDKYKFRMIKMPNDILNDDENDDRKIESSDPGVLQRLSQMDLMNKTSTTLRTLHISTPGAIRVLYAEATGNERAWSYSVVTYDNASTTNTKWRRKSIIYEDHQRSEEIDDMDIHTQVTQLDRPMLHPIVATAQNATTIAIPLSDSLKSYDFILHLKPEQYRVREIRTSLHGDRNPFFVGAEINAAANQMALVTKDNYIPIFKRGIAEVGSGSPQKRPLNLESDEQAAYVKNTSNNLDGGEAWHKRMTLKVTFPSYEEFDNLYGGDVIAVKLFNNSSYADVEEGTTGNFLFVVYGYGILVSFDLGIPYQESFIWYFVTEKWQMCITMLFVVLLFSWHEMQ
;
A
#
# COMPACT_ATOMS: atom_id res chain seq x y z
N MET A 1 -66.89 -9.54 13.97
CA MET A 1 -66.23 -8.37 13.35
C MET A 1 -64.75 -8.67 13.34
N ILE A 2 -64.15 -8.88 12.17
CA ILE A 2 -62.73 -9.26 12.03
C ILE A 2 -61.89 -8.11 12.63
N GLN A 3 -61.12 -8.41 13.68
CA GLN A 3 -60.22 -7.45 14.33
C GLN A 3 -59.04 -7.18 13.40
N TRP A 4 -59.15 -6.13 12.57
CA TRP A 4 -58.06 -5.66 11.69
C TRP A 4 -56.93 -4.94 12.46
N ARG A 5 -57.13 -4.67 13.75
CA ARG A 5 -56.19 -3.90 14.58
C ARG A 5 -54.78 -4.48 14.64
N PRO A 6 -54.57 -5.81 14.84
CA PRO A 6 -53.23 -6.39 14.84
C PRO A 6 -52.53 -6.26 13.49
N VAL A 7 -53.26 -6.43 12.39
CA VAL A 7 -52.73 -6.31 11.03
C VAL A 7 -52.31 -4.85 10.74
N ILE A 8 -53.11 -3.88 11.18
CA ILE A 8 -52.79 -2.46 11.03
C ILE A 8 -51.57 -2.08 11.88
N MET A 9 -51.45 -2.59 13.11
CA MET A 9 -50.27 -2.35 13.96
C MET A 9 -49.00 -2.96 13.37
N LEU A 10 -49.07 -4.19 12.84
CA LEU A 10 -47.95 -4.83 12.15
C LEU A 10 -47.52 -4.02 10.92
N ALA A 11 -48.47 -3.62 10.07
CA ALA A 11 -48.19 -2.82 8.89
C ALA A 11 -47.57 -1.46 9.24
N ALA A 12 -48.08 -0.79 10.29
CA ALA A 12 -47.51 0.46 10.78
C ALA A 12 -46.10 0.28 11.36
N GLY A 13 -45.84 -0.82 12.08
CA GLY A 13 -44.52 -1.17 12.59
C GLY A 13 -43.50 -1.43 11.48
N ILE A 14 -43.89 -2.20 10.45
CA ILE A 14 -43.04 -2.45 9.26
C ILE A 14 -42.80 -1.14 8.51
N ALA A 15 -43.82 -0.32 8.29
CA ALA A 15 -43.68 0.97 7.63
C ALA A 15 -42.76 1.91 8.40
N PHE A 16 -42.87 1.98 9.73
CA PHE A 16 -41.98 2.79 10.57
C PHE A 16 -40.53 2.28 10.51
N MET A 17 -40.31 0.97 10.51
CA MET A 17 -38.97 0.40 10.30
C MET A 17 -38.43 0.77 8.93
N LEU A 18 -39.22 0.63 7.86
CA LEU A 18 -38.79 0.99 6.51
C LEU A 18 -38.50 2.49 6.39
N ILE A 19 -39.29 3.35 7.02
CA ILE A 19 -39.07 4.81 7.03
C ILE A 19 -37.82 5.17 7.83
N THR A 20 -37.67 4.65 9.06
CA THR A 20 -36.48 4.92 9.89
C THR A 20 -35.22 4.40 9.23
N ALA A 21 -35.30 3.24 8.58
CA ALA A 21 -34.23 2.74 7.78
C ALA A 21 -33.99 3.70 6.58
N LEU A 22 -34.97 4.01 5.73
CA LEU A 22 -34.80 4.92 4.58
C LEU A 22 -34.28 6.32 4.96
N LEU A 23 -34.56 6.79 6.18
CA LEU A 23 -34.08 8.07 6.72
C LEU A 23 -32.65 7.99 7.29
N GLN A 24 -32.14 6.79 7.60
CA GLN A 24 -30.74 6.62 7.97
C GLN A 24 -29.88 6.68 6.71
N ASP A 25 -29.07 7.73 6.58
CA ASP A 25 -28.00 7.74 5.60
C ASP A 25 -27.16 6.46 5.81
N PRO A 26 -26.94 5.65 4.76
CA PRO A 26 -26.16 4.44 4.90
C PRO A 26 -24.76 4.83 5.40
N GLN A 27 -24.46 4.49 6.65
CA GLN A 27 -23.18 4.85 7.28
C GLN A 27 -21.97 4.22 6.57
N ASN A 28 -22.20 3.21 5.74
CA ASN A 28 -21.19 2.53 4.94
C ASN A 28 -21.62 2.46 3.46
N LYS A 29 -21.19 3.44 2.66
CA LYS A 29 -21.22 3.31 1.20
C LYS A 29 -20.14 2.32 0.78
N SER A 30 -20.45 1.43 -0.16
CA SER A 30 -19.46 0.54 -0.77
C SER A 30 -19.17 1.00 -2.20
N PRO A 31 -17.94 0.83 -2.71
CA PRO A 31 -17.65 1.19 -4.08
C PRO A 31 -18.34 0.22 -5.06
N LYS A 32 -18.70 0.69 -6.25
CA LYS A 32 -19.34 -0.15 -7.26
C LYS A 32 -18.31 -1.12 -7.86
N MET A 33 -18.57 -2.42 -7.77
CA MET A 33 -17.77 -3.41 -8.50
C MET A 33 -17.97 -3.24 -10.01
N ILE A 34 -16.87 -3.12 -10.75
CA ILE A 34 -16.87 -3.03 -12.22
C ILE A 34 -16.72 -4.43 -12.80
N LYS A 35 -15.63 -5.12 -12.42
CA LYS A 35 -15.28 -6.42 -12.98
C LYS A 35 -14.57 -7.30 -11.96
N CYS A 36 -14.84 -8.60 -12.03
CA CYS A 36 -14.10 -9.65 -11.36
C CYS A 36 -13.51 -10.59 -12.43
N THR A 37 -12.21 -10.83 -12.39
CA THR A 37 -11.55 -11.81 -13.27
C THR A 37 -11.71 -13.20 -12.65
N GLN A 38 -12.33 -14.13 -13.34
CA GLN A 38 -12.53 -15.50 -12.83
C GLN A 38 -11.32 -16.42 -13.08
N GLU A 39 -10.25 -15.89 -13.65
CA GLU A 39 -9.06 -16.66 -13.98
C GLU A 39 -8.16 -16.84 -12.76
N ILE A 40 -7.82 -18.09 -12.48
CA ILE A 40 -6.85 -18.48 -11.46
C ILE A 40 -5.48 -18.49 -12.12
N ILE A 41 -4.57 -17.65 -11.62
CA ILE A 41 -3.18 -17.57 -12.12
C ILE A 41 -2.17 -18.17 -11.13
N PHE A 42 -2.59 -18.47 -9.90
CA PHE A 42 -1.76 -19.17 -8.90
C PHE A 42 -2.40 -20.52 -8.57
N THR A 43 -1.72 -21.61 -8.92
CA THR A 43 -2.24 -22.97 -8.75
C THR A 43 -1.71 -23.65 -7.48
N ASP A 44 -0.49 -23.32 -7.07
CA ASP A 44 0.25 -24.13 -6.09
C ASP A 44 0.21 -23.49 -4.69
N SER A 45 0.56 -22.21 -4.60
CA SER A 45 0.56 -21.45 -3.36
C SER A 45 0.37 -19.97 -3.63
N ALA A 46 -0.22 -19.25 -2.66
CA ALA A 46 -0.32 -17.80 -2.71
C ALA A 46 1.10 -17.19 -2.65
N PRO A 47 1.39 -16.15 -3.45
CA PRO A 47 2.67 -15.44 -3.37
C PRO A 47 2.81 -14.69 -2.05
N ASP A 48 4.04 -14.60 -1.54
CA ASP A 48 4.40 -13.81 -0.36
C ASP A 48 4.28 -12.29 -0.59
N GLY A 49 4.29 -11.86 -1.85
CA GLY A 49 4.12 -10.47 -2.23
C GLY A 49 3.55 -10.29 -3.63
N ILE A 50 2.68 -9.29 -3.77
CA ILE A 50 2.16 -8.85 -5.07
C ILE A 50 2.45 -7.37 -5.27
N PHE A 51 2.89 -7.06 -6.49
CA PHE A 51 3.00 -5.69 -6.96
C PHE A 51 2.12 -5.48 -8.20
N LEU A 52 1.19 -4.54 -8.06
CA LEU A 52 0.33 -4.07 -9.14
C LEU A 52 0.81 -2.71 -9.63
N VAL A 53 0.94 -2.58 -10.95
CA VAL A 53 1.29 -1.32 -11.62
C VAL A 53 0.38 -1.15 -12.83
N VAL A 54 -0.11 0.06 -13.04
CA VAL A 54 -0.76 0.42 -14.29
C VAL A 54 0.23 1.26 -15.08
N LEU A 55 0.59 0.79 -16.27
CA LEU A 55 1.49 1.48 -17.17
C LEU A 55 0.87 1.47 -18.56
N ASP A 56 0.71 2.68 -19.12
CA ASP A 56 0.01 2.90 -20.38
C ASP A 56 -1.38 2.23 -20.38
N ASP A 57 -1.63 1.35 -21.34
CA ASP A 57 -2.90 0.64 -21.52
C ASP A 57 -2.95 -0.73 -20.84
N TRP A 58 -2.02 -1.01 -19.93
CA TRP A 58 -1.84 -2.33 -19.33
C TRP A 58 -1.78 -2.29 -17.81
N VAL A 59 -2.36 -3.32 -17.21
CA VAL A 59 -2.22 -3.65 -15.79
C VAL A 59 -1.18 -4.77 -15.69
N TYR A 60 -0.10 -4.51 -14.97
CA TYR A 60 0.95 -5.48 -14.68
C TYR A 60 0.78 -6.01 -13.27
N LEU A 61 0.90 -7.33 -13.12
CA LEU A 61 0.91 -8.02 -11.84
C LEU A 61 2.22 -8.78 -11.71
N THR A 62 3.02 -8.44 -10.70
CA THR A 62 4.23 -9.19 -10.35
C THR A 62 3.98 -9.95 -9.06
N ALA A 63 3.96 -11.27 -9.14
CA ALA A 63 3.81 -12.20 -8.02
C ALA A 63 5.19 -12.71 -7.58
N ILE A 64 5.42 -12.74 -6.28
CA ILE A 64 6.73 -13.02 -5.68
C ILE A 64 6.56 -14.07 -4.59
N TRP A 65 7.31 -15.16 -4.70
CA TRP A 65 7.48 -16.18 -3.67
C TRP A 65 8.91 -16.08 -3.15
N LYS A 66 9.06 -15.86 -1.83
CA LYS A 66 10.36 -15.65 -1.20
C LYS A 66 11.16 -16.93 -1.08
N GLU A 67 10.46 -18.02 -0.79
CA GLU A 67 11.01 -19.36 -0.62
C GLU A 67 10.18 -20.33 -1.46
N HIS A 68 10.67 -20.66 -2.65
CA HIS A 68 10.09 -21.65 -3.54
C HIS A 68 11.02 -22.87 -3.60
N GLU A 69 10.50 -24.03 -3.23
CA GLU A 69 11.27 -25.27 -3.26
C GLU A 69 11.41 -25.77 -4.70
N GLU A 70 12.64 -25.85 -5.18
CA GLU A 70 12.89 -26.43 -6.49
C GLU A 70 12.75 -27.96 -6.41
N ALA A 71 11.81 -28.52 -7.20
CA ALA A 71 11.41 -29.94 -7.14
C ALA A 71 12.56 -30.95 -7.28
N LYS A 72 13.73 -30.55 -7.79
CA LYS A 72 14.89 -31.42 -8.01
C LYS A 72 15.97 -31.31 -6.92
N THR A 73 16.18 -30.13 -6.34
CA THR A 73 17.35 -29.86 -5.47
C THR A 73 16.96 -29.67 -4.01
N ARG A 74 15.68 -29.43 -3.70
CA ARG A 74 15.20 -28.97 -2.38
C ARG A 74 15.86 -27.68 -1.89
N GLU A 75 16.56 -26.97 -2.76
CA GLU A 75 17.08 -25.64 -2.46
C GLU A 75 15.93 -24.64 -2.48
N LEU A 76 15.87 -23.77 -1.46
CA LEU A 76 14.92 -22.67 -1.41
C LEU A 76 15.42 -21.53 -2.30
N LYS A 77 14.65 -21.18 -3.31
CA LYS A 77 14.96 -20.10 -4.25
C LYS A 77 13.81 -19.12 -4.32
N GLY A 78 14.11 -17.84 -4.57
CA GLY A 78 13.08 -16.87 -4.90
C GLY A 78 12.45 -17.16 -6.25
N LEU A 79 11.14 -17.04 -6.37
CA LEU A 79 10.41 -17.15 -7.64
C LEU A 79 9.63 -15.87 -7.89
N ILE A 80 9.70 -15.35 -9.12
CA ILE A 80 9.00 -14.14 -9.54
C ILE A 80 8.25 -14.47 -10.82
N LYS A 81 6.95 -14.22 -10.86
CA LYS A 81 6.14 -14.33 -12.08
C LYS A 81 5.52 -12.98 -12.40
N GLN A 82 5.57 -12.57 -13.66
CA GLN A 82 4.94 -11.34 -14.10
C GLN A 82 3.88 -11.61 -15.16
N TYR A 83 2.72 -11.01 -14.94
CA TYR A 83 1.56 -11.08 -15.81
C TYR A 83 1.19 -9.69 -16.29
N ARG A 84 0.55 -9.59 -17.46
CA ARG A 84 -0.14 -8.38 -17.89
C ARG A 84 -1.53 -8.66 -18.38
N ARG A 85 -2.36 -7.62 -18.38
CA ARG A 85 -3.71 -7.63 -18.94
C ARG A 85 -4.08 -6.23 -19.44
N PRO A 86 -4.85 -6.08 -20.53
CA PRO A 86 -5.27 -4.77 -21.00
C PRO A 86 -6.11 -4.03 -19.94
N LEU A 87 -5.79 -2.78 -19.65
CA LEU A 87 -6.47 -1.94 -18.65
C LEU A 87 -7.97 -1.84 -18.93
N GLN A 88 -8.34 -1.60 -20.18
CA GLN A 88 -9.76 -1.52 -20.59
C GLN A 88 -10.55 -2.79 -20.23
N SER A 89 -9.90 -3.97 -20.28
CA SER A 89 -10.59 -5.22 -19.92
C SER A 89 -10.96 -5.33 -18.43
N VAL A 90 -10.40 -4.48 -17.57
CA VAL A 90 -10.68 -4.45 -16.13
C VAL A 90 -11.45 -3.21 -15.67
N ILE A 91 -11.37 -2.07 -16.38
CA ILE A 91 -12.10 -0.84 -16.00
C ILE A 91 -13.35 -0.56 -16.83
N SER A 92 -13.53 -1.18 -18.01
CA SER A 92 -14.72 -0.92 -18.83
C SER A 92 -15.98 -1.58 -18.22
N LEU A 93 -17.03 -0.77 -18.02
CA LEU A 93 -18.38 -1.23 -17.62
C LEU A 93 -19.12 -1.95 -18.76
N ARG A 94 -18.83 -1.61 -20.02
CA ARG A 94 -19.42 -2.27 -21.21
C ARG A 94 -18.62 -3.51 -21.58
N HIS A 95 -19.29 -4.47 -22.22
CA HIS A 95 -18.66 -5.68 -22.74
C HIS A 95 -17.40 -5.31 -23.56
N PRO A 96 -16.21 -5.83 -23.20
CA PRO A 96 -15.02 -5.60 -23.98
C PRO A 96 -15.30 -6.05 -25.41
N SER A 97 -14.81 -5.29 -26.40
CA SER A 97 -14.90 -5.71 -27.80
C SER A 97 -14.38 -7.15 -27.93
N ALA A 98 -15.00 -7.94 -28.81
CA ALA A 98 -14.78 -9.39 -28.92
C ALA A 98 -13.32 -9.80 -29.18
N ASN A 99 -12.41 -8.85 -29.48
CA ASN A 99 -11.05 -9.09 -29.90
C ASN A 99 -9.96 -8.82 -28.85
N ALA A 100 -10.28 -8.23 -27.69
CA ALA A 100 -9.28 -8.08 -26.63
C ALA A 100 -9.14 -9.43 -25.88
N SER A 101 -7.96 -10.04 -25.89
CA SER A 101 -7.69 -11.24 -25.10
C SER A 101 -8.04 -10.93 -23.64
N LYS A 102 -9.08 -11.59 -23.13
CA LYS A 102 -9.62 -11.30 -21.80
C LYS A 102 -8.79 -11.96 -20.70
N SER A 103 -7.68 -12.61 -21.02
CA SER A 103 -6.90 -13.36 -20.06
C SER A 103 -5.62 -12.68 -19.63
N TRP A 104 -5.15 -13.04 -18.43
CA TRP A 104 -3.80 -12.73 -18.01
C TRP A 104 -2.79 -13.37 -18.96
N GLN A 105 -1.87 -12.57 -19.47
CA GLN A 105 -0.73 -13.03 -20.24
C GLN A 105 0.46 -13.17 -19.29
N LEU A 106 0.94 -14.40 -19.08
CA LEU A 106 2.21 -14.63 -18.40
C LEU A 106 3.33 -14.13 -19.32
N LEU A 107 4.08 -13.16 -18.83
CA LEU A 107 5.20 -12.56 -19.55
C LEU A 107 6.52 -13.19 -19.16
N TYR A 108 6.65 -13.54 -17.89
CA TYR A 108 7.95 -13.86 -17.35
C TYR A 108 7.88 -14.71 -16.08
N VAL A 109 8.85 -15.61 -15.94
CA VAL A 109 9.12 -16.43 -14.75
C VAL A 109 10.61 -16.34 -14.46
N HIS A 110 11.00 -15.75 -13.32
CA HIS A 110 12.37 -15.73 -12.80
C HIS A 110 12.50 -16.67 -11.62
N GLN A 111 13.49 -17.54 -11.64
CA GLN A 111 13.98 -18.18 -10.44
C GLN A 111 15.33 -17.56 -10.06
N LEU A 112 15.44 -17.04 -8.83
CA LEU A 112 16.67 -16.46 -8.29
C LEU A 112 17.59 -17.56 -7.78
N ASP A 113 18.87 -17.24 -7.59
CA ASP A 113 19.87 -18.22 -7.12
C ASP A 113 19.71 -18.59 -5.63
N GLY A 114 18.94 -17.80 -4.89
CA GLY A 114 18.62 -18.05 -3.48
C GLY A 114 17.34 -17.36 -3.04
N PRO A 115 16.95 -17.50 -1.77
CA PRO A 115 15.68 -17.00 -1.26
C PRO A 115 15.66 -15.46 -1.13
N ILE A 116 14.47 -14.88 -1.25
CA ILE A 116 14.28 -13.43 -1.15
C ILE A 116 14.13 -13.02 0.31
N ALA A 117 15.03 -12.16 0.78
CA ALA A 117 14.96 -11.58 2.10
C ALA A 117 13.97 -10.39 2.14
N HIS A 118 14.10 -9.43 1.21
CA HIS A 118 13.35 -8.18 1.25
C HIS A 118 12.92 -7.69 -0.13
N LEU A 119 11.89 -6.84 -0.13
CA LEU A 119 11.28 -6.24 -1.32
C LEU A 119 11.15 -4.73 -1.14
N SER A 120 11.41 -3.98 -2.21
CA SER A 120 11.21 -2.53 -2.23
C SER A 120 10.63 -2.08 -3.57
N LYS A 121 9.69 -1.12 -3.53
CA LYS A 121 9.08 -0.49 -4.70
C LYS A 121 9.72 0.89 -4.86
N TYR A 122 10.13 1.26 -6.07
CA TYR A 122 10.81 2.54 -6.32
C TYR A 122 10.53 3.09 -7.73
N CYS A 123 10.80 4.38 -7.92
CA CYS A 123 10.67 5.06 -9.21
C CYS A 123 12.04 5.22 -9.83
N HIS A 124 12.18 4.97 -11.13
CA HIS A 124 13.41 5.29 -11.81
C HIS A 124 13.44 6.78 -12.24
N ALA A 125 14.40 7.55 -11.73
CA ALA A 125 14.47 9.01 -11.89
C ALA A 125 14.64 9.52 -13.34
N ASN A 126 14.98 8.65 -14.30
CA ASN A 126 15.29 9.04 -15.68
C ASN A 126 14.12 8.91 -16.66
N VAL A 127 12.89 8.63 -16.21
CA VAL A 127 11.73 8.65 -17.11
C VAL A 127 11.28 10.09 -17.32
N THR A 128 11.86 10.74 -18.34
CA THR A 128 11.17 11.84 -19.02
C THR A 128 9.92 11.24 -19.66
N ILE A 129 8.80 11.30 -18.94
CA ILE A 129 7.52 10.84 -19.48
C ILE A 129 7.20 11.76 -20.67
N HIS A 130 7.43 11.27 -21.88
CA HIS A 130 7.15 11.99 -23.14
C HIS A 130 5.64 12.13 -23.42
N SER A 131 4.76 11.95 -22.43
CA SER A 131 3.34 12.18 -22.57
C SER A 131 2.99 13.55 -21.99
N ALA A 132 2.28 14.36 -22.77
CA ALA A 132 1.77 15.69 -22.37
C ALA A 132 0.78 15.64 -21.18
N ALA A 133 0.42 14.44 -20.70
CA ALA A 133 -0.25 14.25 -19.42
C ALA A 133 0.80 14.10 -18.31
N ALA A 134 1.18 15.22 -17.70
CA ALA A 134 2.05 15.31 -16.53
C ALA A 134 1.44 14.69 -15.23
N ASN A 135 0.66 13.62 -15.35
CA ASN A 135 -0.09 13.07 -14.25
C ASN A 135 0.62 11.86 -13.67
N VAL A 136 1.58 12.20 -12.80
CA VAL A 136 2.13 11.39 -11.71
C VAL A 136 2.80 10.09 -12.16
N ALA A 137 4.14 10.12 -12.27
CA ALA A 137 4.96 8.91 -12.42
C ALA A 137 4.49 7.88 -11.39
N GLU A 138 4.04 6.69 -11.80
CA GLU A 138 3.80 5.57 -10.89
C GLU A 138 5.11 4.82 -10.62
N TYR A 139 5.16 4.04 -9.53
CA TYR A 139 6.28 3.13 -9.30
C TYR A 139 6.37 2.13 -10.46
N ASP A 140 7.38 2.28 -11.31
CA ASP A 140 7.59 1.43 -12.49
C ASP A 140 8.62 0.32 -12.24
N SER A 141 9.17 0.25 -11.03
CA SER A 141 10.33 -0.58 -10.73
C SER A 141 10.24 -1.28 -9.37
N ILE A 142 10.82 -2.49 -9.30
CA ILE A 142 10.93 -3.28 -8.06
C ILE A 142 12.40 -3.58 -7.81
N ALA A 143 12.84 -3.46 -6.55
CA ALA A 143 14.12 -3.97 -6.08
C ALA A 143 13.89 -5.18 -5.18
N ILE A 144 14.64 -6.24 -5.44
CA ILE A 144 14.55 -7.51 -4.72
C ILE A 144 15.90 -7.81 -4.11
N LEU A 145 15.93 -7.99 -2.79
CA LEU A 145 17.12 -8.39 -2.06
C LEU A 145 17.01 -9.89 -1.78
N TYR A 146 17.91 -10.67 -2.37
CA TYR A 146 18.05 -12.09 -2.11
C TYR A 146 19.46 -12.40 -1.60
N TYR A 147 19.65 -13.59 -1.03
CA TYR A 147 20.96 -14.01 -0.59
C TYR A 147 21.30 -15.40 -1.10
N THR A 148 22.59 -15.65 -1.27
CA THR A 148 23.13 -16.98 -1.53
C THR A 148 24.10 -17.33 -0.42
N GLN A 149 24.19 -18.60 -0.08
CA GLN A 149 25.19 -19.10 0.86
C GLN A 149 26.36 -19.64 0.04
N LYS A 150 27.53 -19.04 0.24
CA LYS A 150 28.78 -19.52 -0.35
C LYS A 150 29.76 -19.79 0.79
N ASP A 151 30.11 -21.07 0.96
CA ASP A 151 30.86 -21.56 2.11
C ASP A 151 30.13 -21.24 3.44
N GLU A 152 30.75 -20.45 4.33
CA GLU A 152 30.16 -19.98 5.59
C GLU A 152 29.59 -18.56 5.50
N ASP A 153 29.72 -17.89 4.35
CA ASP A 153 29.33 -16.49 4.16
C ASP A 153 28.00 -16.36 3.40
N LEU A 154 27.16 -15.42 3.85
CA LEU A 154 25.97 -14.99 3.11
C LEU A 154 26.32 -13.84 2.18
N ILE A 155 26.06 -14.01 0.89
CA ILE A 155 26.24 -12.97 -0.13
C ILE A 155 24.87 -12.39 -0.44
N TYR A 156 24.72 -11.08 -0.24
CA TYR A 156 23.47 -10.35 -0.48
C TYR A 156 23.51 -9.66 -1.84
N THR A 157 22.56 -9.99 -2.71
CA THR A 157 22.43 -9.39 -4.03
C THR A 157 21.11 -8.64 -4.15
N VAL A 158 21.18 -7.40 -4.61
CA VAL A 158 20.02 -6.57 -4.96
C VAL A 158 19.82 -6.65 -6.46
N ARG A 159 18.69 -7.22 -6.87
CA ARG A 159 18.24 -7.24 -8.26
C ARG A 159 17.21 -6.15 -8.49
N LEU A 160 17.50 -5.25 -9.43
CA LEU A 160 16.62 -4.16 -9.83
C LEU A 160 15.85 -4.55 -11.09
N TYR A 161 14.52 -4.46 -11.07
CA TYR A 161 13.65 -4.71 -12.22
C TYR A 161 12.97 -3.42 -12.67
N ARG A 162 12.82 -3.26 -13.99
CA ARG A 162 11.99 -2.23 -14.60
C ARG A 162 10.82 -2.86 -15.35
N ILE A 163 9.60 -2.56 -14.90
CA ILE A 163 8.37 -3.15 -15.44
C ILE A 163 7.97 -2.43 -16.73
N GLY A 164 7.47 -3.19 -17.71
CA GLY A 164 6.98 -2.65 -18.98
C GLY A 164 8.07 -2.23 -19.97
N VAL A 165 9.35 -2.26 -19.58
CA VAL A 165 10.49 -1.96 -20.47
C VAL A 165 11.15 -3.25 -20.93
N PHE A 166 10.86 -3.63 -22.17
CA PHE A 166 11.38 -4.83 -22.81
C PHE A 166 12.67 -4.55 -23.60
N ARG A 167 13.59 -5.52 -23.69
CA ARG A 167 14.76 -5.42 -24.57
C ARG A 167 14.31 -5.36 -26.05
N LYS A 168 14.96 -4.51 -26.86
CA LYS A 168 14.60 -4.30 -28.28
C LYS A 168 14.63 -5.59 -29.11
N ALA A 169 15.53 -6.51 -28.80
CA ALA A 169 15.62 -7.81 -29.48
C ALA A 169 14.42 -8.74 -29.18
N ASP A 170 13.76 -8.54 -28.04
CA ASP A 170 12.68 -9.41 -27.55
C ASP A 170 11.28 -8.87 -27.88
N GLN A 171 11.15 -7.64 -28.39
CA GLN A 171 9.86 -7.06 -28.78
C GLN A 171 9.15 -7.86 -29.89
N ALA A 172 9.91 -8.52 -30.76
CA ALA A 172 9.38 -9.42 -31.80
C ALA A 172 9.10 -10.84 -31.29
N ALA A 173 9.57 -11.20 -30.09
CA ALA A 173 9.57 -12.54 -29.51
C ALA A 173 8.88 -12.62 -28.13
N VAL A 174 8.08 -11.62 -27.73
CA VAL A 174 7.14 -11.75 -26.60
C VAL A 174 5.98 -12.68 -27.01
N GLY A 175 6.31 -13.92 -27.36
CA GLY A 175 5.35 -15.01 -27.42
C GLY A 175 4.88 -15.31 -26.00
N GLU A 176 3.59 -15.63 -25.86
CA GLU A 176 3.02 -16.00 -24.57
C GLU A 176 3.82 -17.14 -23.94
N CYS A 177 4.30 -16.90 -22.72
CA CYS A 177 4.92 -17.93 -21.89
C CYS A 177 3.84 -18.99 -21.57
N LYS A 178 4.17 -20.29 -21.69
CA LYS A 178 3.19 -21.35 -21.39
C LYS A 178 2.71 -21.20 -19.95
N SER A 179 1.40 -21.08 -19.75
CA SER A 179 0.74 -20.68 -18.49
C SER A 179 1.04 -21.54 -17.25
N HIS A 180 1.71 -22.68 -17.40
CA HIS A 180 1.86 -23.69 -16.34
C HIS A 180 3.30 -24.16 -16.10
N THR A 181 4.32 -23.37 -16.45
CA THR A 181 5.71 -23.75 -16.15
C THR A 181 6.24 -23.04 -14.91
N ASN A 182 6.74 -23.81 -13.94
CA ASN A 182 7.54 -23.28 -12.82
C ASN A 182 9.01 -23.06 -13.22
N SER A 183 9.42 -23.53 -14.40
CA SER A 183 10.71 -23.20 -15.00
C SER A 183 10.69 -21.82 -15.68
N PRO A 184 11.83 -21.11 -15.75
CA PRO A 184 11.96 -19.92 -16.56
C PRO A 184 11.59 -20.24 -18.02
N CYS A 185 10.63 -19.50 -18.58
CA CYS A 185 10.17 -19.73 -19.95
C CYS A 185 10.96 -18.97 -21.01
N HIS A 186 11.75 -17.99 -20.59
CA HIS A 186 12.69 -17.27 -21.44
C HIS A 186 14.10 -17.48 -20.88
N SER A 187 15.07 -17.80 -21.74
CA SER A 187 16.48 -17.98 -21.38
C SER A 187 17.11 -16.69 -20.84
N THR A 188 16.56 -15.55 -21.22
CA THR A 188 16.86 -14.23 -20.68
C THR A 188 15.55 -13.57 -20.28
N PRO A 189 15.46 -12.89 -19.13
CA PRO A 189 14.28 -12.09 -18.81
C PRO A 189 14.01 -11.10 -19.94
N SER A 190 12.75 -11.05 -20.36
CA SER A 190 12.29 -10.06 -21.34
C SER A 190 12.45 -8.63 -20.83
N PHE A 191 12.60 -8.44 -19.52
CA PHE A 191 12.81 -7.17 -18.84
C PHE A 191 14.27 -6.94 -18.50
N ARG A 192 14.71 -5.69 -18.63
CA ARG A 192 16.04 -5.29 -18.14
C ARG A 192 16.07 -5.43 -16.61
N PHE A 193 17.11 -6.11 -16.12
CA PHE A 193 17.44 -6.16 -14.71
C PHE A 193 18.93 -5.88 -14.52
N GLN A 194 19.30 -5.47 -13.33
CA GLN A 194 20.69 -5.29 -12.93
C GLN A 194 20.90 -5.83 -11.52
N ASP A 195 22.00 -6.54 -11.34
CA ASP A 195 22.43 -7.06 -10.04
C ASP A 195 23.52 -6.20 -9.41
N ILE A 196 23.38 -6.04 -8.09
CA ILE A 196 24.28 -5.27 -7.25
C ILE A 196 24.59 -6.09 -6.00
N ILE A 197 25.85 -6.45 -5.81
CA ILE A 197 26.28 -7.21 -4.63
C ILE A 197 26.57 -6.23 -3.49
N LEU A 198 25.88 -6.40 -2.35
CA LEU A 198 26.03 -5.55 -1.17
C LEU A 198 27.27 -5.94 -0.33
N PRO A 199 27.97 -4.98 0.29
CA PRO A 199 29.18 -5.25 1.06
C PRO A 199 28.87 -5.83 2.44
N GLY A 200 29.43 -7.01 2.75
CA GLY A 200 29.37 -7.67 4.06
C GLY A 200 28.38 -8.85 4.12
N THR A 201 28.57 -9.73 5.11
CA THR A 201 27.92 -11.06 5.14
C THR A 201 26.86 -11.23 6.24
N MET A 202 26.69 -10.24 7.13
CA MET A 202 25.68 -10.31 8.20
C MET A 202 24.23 -10.23 7.67
N PRO A 203 23.24 -10.81 8.37
CA PRO A 203 21.84 -10.70 7.96
C PRO A 203 21.37 -9.25 7.76
N ILE A 204 20.60 -8.99 6.70
CA ILE A 204 19.99 -7.68 6.46
C ILE A 204 18.62 -7.64 7.16
N LYS A 205 18.44 -6.68 8.06
CA LYS A 205 17.23 -6.50 8.88
C LYS A 205 16.18 -5.64 8.16
N ALA A 206 16.60 -4.58 7.48
CA ALA A 206 15.72 -3.73 6.68
C ALA A 206 16.39 -3.34 5.37
N PHE A 207 15.58 -3.11 4.33
CA PHE A 207 16.03 -2.77 2.99
C PHE A 207 15.03 -1.87 2.29
N TYR A 208 15.52 -0.85 1.59
CA TYR A 208 14.71 0.07 0.81
C TYR A 208 15.53 0.69 -0.32
N VAL A 209 14.92 0.85 -1.49
CA VAL A 209 15.52 1.54 -2.63
C VAL A 209 14.70 2.78 -2.93
N ASP A 210 15.39 3.89 -3.16
CA ASP A 210 14.79 5.15 -3.60
C ASP A 210 15.62 5.77 -4.70
N ASN A 211 15.03 5.97 -5.88
CA ASN A 211 15.68 6.55 -7.04
C ASN A 211 17.03 5.90 -7.35
N ASN A 212 18.13 6.59 -7.01
CA ASN A 212 19.51 6.16 -7.19
C ASN A 212 20.19 5.83 -5.86
N MET A 213 19.46 5.33 -4.87
CA MET A 213 19.99 5.04 -3.54
C MET A 213 19.43 3.75 -2.97
N ILE A 214 20.30 2.97 -2.33
CA ILE A 214 19.93 1.79 -1.55
C ILE A 214 20.17 2.12 -0.07
N LEU A 215 19.13 1.96 0.74
CA LEU A 215 19.18 2.02 2.19
C LEU A 215 19.00 0.62 2.74
N TYR A 216 19.84 0.24 3.70
CA TYR A 216 19.68 -1.03 4.38
C TYR A 216 20.23 -0.98 5.80
N SER A 217 19.79 -1.89 6.65
CA SER A 217 20.36 -2.08 7.99
C SER A 217 20.69 -3.55 8.17
N ARG A 218 21.78 -3.85 8.88
CA ARG A 218 22.11 -5.24 9.22
C ARG A 218 21.58 -5.57 10.61
N GLN A 219 21.27 -6.84 10.82
CA GLN A 219 20.97 -7.34 12.14
C GLN A 219 22.25 -7.27 12.96
N VAL A 220 22.20 -6.45 14.00
CA VAL A 220 23.29 -6.29 14.94
C VAL A 220 23.26 -7.49 15.88
N GLY A 221 24.10 -8.49 15.63
CA GLY A 221 24.49 -9.45 16.69
C GLY A 221 25.27 -8.72 17.79
N LEU A 222 25.77 -9.45 18.78
CA LEU A 222 26.50 -8.83 19.91
C LEU A 222 27.68 -7.91 19.49
N HIS A 223 28.24 -7.99 18.25
CA HIS A 223 29.53 -7.33 17.96
C HIS A 223 29.78 -6.61 16.62
N PHE A 224 28.91 -6.54 15.59
CA PHE A 224 29.44 -6.15 14.25
C PHE A 224 28.74 -5.07 13.39
N ASP A 225 27.53 -4.59 13.69
CA ASP A 225 27.02 -3.36 13.02
C ASP A 225 26.55 -2.32 14.04
N LYS A 226 27.23 -1.19 14.13
CA LYS A 226 26.93 -0.15 15.14
C LYS A 226 25.95 0.90 14.63
N TYR A 227 25.52 0.82 13.37
CA TYR A 227 24.73 1.87 12.73
C TYR A 227 23.29 1.45 12.50
N LYS A 228 22.36 2.39 12.60
CA LYS A 228 20.93 2.10 12.37
C LYS A 228 20.59 1.80 10.91
N PHE A 229 21.36 2.35 9.98
CA PHE A 229 21.25 2.08 8.56
C PHE A 229 22.58 2.41 7.88
N ARG A 230 22.70 1.96 6.64
CA ARG A 230 23.76 2.21 5.67
C ARG A 230 23.12 2.65 4.37
N MET A 231 23.91 3.37 3.59
CA MET A 231 23.48 3.96 2.34
C MET A 231 24.49 3.65 1.24
N ILE A 232 23.97 3.35 0.06
CA ILE A 232 24.76 3.19 -1.15
C ILE A 232 24.13 4.06 -2.22
N LYS A 233 24.95 4.90 -2.86
CA LYS A 233 24.53 5.67 -4.02
C LYS A 233 24.74 4.83 -5.27
N MET A 234 23.66 4.58 -6.00
CA MET A 234 23.67 3.88 -7.27
C MET A 234 24.09 4.85 -8.39
N PRO A 235 24.89 4.39 -9.37
CA PRO A 235 25.09 5.10 -10.63
C PRO A 235 23.76 5.42 -11.33
N ASN A 236 23.67 6.60 -11.95
CA ASN A 236 22.43 7.04 -12.63
C ASN A 236 22.12 6.21 -13.90
N ASP A 237 23.11 5.49 -14.41
CA ASP A 237 23.07 4.68 -15.63
C ASP A 237 22.89 3.19 -15.36
N ILE A 238 22.60 2.79 -14.12
CA ILE A 238 22.63 1.39 -13.70
C ILE A 238 21.67 0.45 -14.47
N LEU A 239 20.65 0.98 -15.15
CA LEU A 239 19.72 0.21 -15.99
C LEU A 239 19.92 0.45 -17.51
N ASN A 240 20.92 1.26 -17.88
CA ASN A 240 21.22 1.60 -19.26
C ASN A 240 22.28 0.68 -19.89
N ASP A 241 23.13 0.06 -19.07
CA ASP A 241 24.12 -0.89 -19.54
C ASP A 241 23.43 -2.19 -19.98
N ASP A 242 23.73 -2.62 -21.20
CA ASP A 242 23.21 -3.89 -21.75
C ASP A 242 24.07 -5.09 -21.28
N GLU A 243 25.17 -4.85 -20.55
CA GLU A 243 26.03 -5.87 -19.96
C GLU A 243 25.53 -6.27 -18.56
N ASN A 244 25.14 -7.55 -18.42
CA ASN A 244 24.65 -8.16 -17.19
C ASN A 244 25.76 -8.41 -16.14
N ASP A 245 26.87 -7.67 -16.16
CA ASP A 245 27.95 -7.92 -15.21
C ASP A 245 27.53 -7.48 -13.80
N ASP A 246 27.67 -8.40 -12.85
CA ASP A 246 27.36 -8.18 -11.44
C ASP A 246 28.20 -7.00 -10.92
N ARG A 247 27.53 -5.90 -10.57
CA ARG A 247 28.21 -4.73 -10.01
C ARG A 247 28.45 -4.94 -8.53
N LYS A 248 29.70 -5.26 -8.17
CA LYS A 248 30.11 -5.39 -6.77
C LYS A 248 30.36 -4.00 -6.17
N ILE A 249 29.71 -3.71 -5.04
CA ILE A 249 29.94 -2.48 -4.29
C ILE A 249 30.81 -2.80 -3.08
N GLU A 250 32.00 -2.19 -3.02
CA GLU A 250 33.00 -2.49 -2.00
C GLU A 250 32.69 -1.85 -0.63
N SER A 251 32.00 -0.71 -0.62
CA SER A 251 31.72 0.02 0.62
C SER A 251 30.37 0.73 0.61
N SER A 252 29.88 1.07 1.80
CA SER A 252 28.61 1.75 2.05
C SER A 252 28.83 2.89 3.04
N ASP A 253 28.12 4.00 2.87
CA ASP A 253 28.16 5.12 3.81
C ASP A 253 27.39 4.76 5.09
N PRO A 254 28.00 4.87 6.28
CA PRO A 254 27.32 4.58 7.53
C PRO A 254 26.36 5.70 7.94
N GLY A 255 25.20 5.32 8.50
CA GLY A 255 24.23 6.22 9.12
C GLY A 255 24.58 6.59 10.57
N VAL A 256 23.56 6.94 11.37
CA VAL A 256 23.73 7.25 12.80
C VAL A 256 24.05 6.00 13.62
N LEU A 257 25.01 6.12 14.54
CA LEU A 257 25.35 5.08 15.50
C LEU A 257 24.19 4.80 16.47
N GLN A 258 23.85 3.54 16.66
CA GLN A 258 22.89 3.09 17.65
C GLN A 258 23.57 2.95 19.02
N ARG A 259 23.04 3.62 20.05
CA ARG A 259 23.27 3.20 21.44
C ARG A 259 22.39 1.96 21.67
N LEU A 260 23.03 0.81 21.90
CA LEU A 260 22.34 -0.45 22.14
C LEU A 260 21.64 -0.39 23.50
N SER A 261 20.32 -0.21 23.51
CA SER A 261 19.51 -0.75 24.59
C SER A 261 19.52 -2.26 24.43
N GLN A 262 20.01 -2.98 25.44
CA GLN A 262 20.14 -4.44 25.46
C GLN A 262 18.87 -5.08 24.88
N MET A 263 18.97 -5.66 23.67
CA MET A 263 17.84 -6.32 23.02
C MET A 263 17.61 -7.67 23.72
N ASP A 264 16.42 -7.85 24.28
CA ASP A 264 15.98 -9.18 24.70
C ASP A 264 15.79 -10.07 23.46
N LEU A 265 16.50 -11.19 23.42
CA LEU A 265 16.44 -12.20 22.36
C LEU A 265 15.03 -12.76 22.12
N MET A 266 14.08 -12.52 23.03
CA MET A 266 12.71 -13.05 22.95
C MET A 266 11.74 -12.16 22.17
N ASN A 267 12.13 -10.94 21.80
CA ASN A 267 11.21 -10.00 21.16
C ASN A 267 11.23 -10.14 19.64
N LYS A 268 10.05 -10.31 19.04
CA LYS A 268 9.86 -10.18 17.59
C LYS A 268 10.11 -8.73 17.22
N THR A 269 10.88 -8.49 16.16
CA THR A 269 11.15 -7.15 15.66
C THR A 269 10.78 -7.05 14.19
N SER A 270 10.16 -5.94 13.81
CA SER A 270 9.90 -5.59 12.43
C SER A 270 10.37 -4.17 12.19
N THR A 271 11.07 -3.95 11.08
CA THR A 271 11.69 -2.66 10.76
C THR A 271 11.40 -2.23 9.35
N THR A 272 11.14 -0.94 9.19
CA THR A 272 10.87 -0.31 7.90
C THR A 272 11.80 0.88 7.72
N LEU A 273 12.48 0.92 6.57
CA LEU A 273 13.29 2.05 6.13
C LEU A 273 12.59 2.75 4.95
N ARG A 274 12.58 4.08 4.96
CA ARG A 274 12.10 4.90 3.84
C ARG A 274 12.92 6.19 3.73
N THR A 275 13.09 6.69 2.52
CA THR A 275 13.50 8.09 2.31
C THR A 275 12.29 9.00 2.44
N LEU A 276 12.52 10.23 2.87
CA LEU A 276 11.52 11.28 2.89
C LEU A 276 11.96 12.44 2.02
N HIS A 277 11.00 13.12 1.42
CA HIS A 277 11.30 14.27 0.59
C HIS A 277 11.90 15.41 1.43
N ILE A 278 12.95 16.05 0.87
CA ILE A 278 13.61 17.22 1.45
C ILE A 278 13.88 18.23 0.34
N SER A 279 13.56 19.51 0.59
CA SER A 279 13.74 20.58 -0.40
C SER A 279 15.20 20.93 -0.67
N THR A 280 16.10 20.58 0.24
CA THR A 280 17.52 20.94 0.17
C THR A 280 18.25 19.98 -0.79
N PRO A 281 18.80 20.48 -1.91
CA PRO A 281 19.55 19.64 -2.84
C PRO A 281 20.70 18.91 -2.15
N GLY A 282 20.84 17.60 -2.39
CA GLY A 282 21.88 16.76 -1.81
C GLY A 282 21.66 16.38 -0.34
N ALA A 283 20.65 16.92 0.34
CA ALA A 283 20.28 16.45 1.66
C ALA A 283 19.46 15.16 1.55
N ILE A 284 19.56 14.32 2.58
CA ILE A 284 18.88 13.03 2.64
C ILE A 284 18.18 12.96 3.98
N ARG A 285 16.90 12.57 3.97
CA ARG A 285 16.13 12.25 5.16
C ARG A 285 15.71 10.79 5.11
N VAL A 286 16.02 10.05 6.15
CA VAL A 286 15.66 8.63 6.30
C VAL A 286 14.69 8.48 7.46
N LEU A 287 13.51 7.93 7.19
CA LEU A 287 12.60 7.40 8.19
C LEU A 287 13.01 5.97 8.51
N TYR A 288 13.16 5.70 9.80
CA TYR A 288 13.29 4.36 10.36
C TYR A 288 12.16 4.13 11.33
N ALA A 289 11.32 3.15 11.04
CA ALA A 289 10.28 2.67 11.93
C ALA A 289 10.65 1.27 12.42
N GLU A 290 10.51 1.04 13.71
CA GLU A 290 10.77 -0.25 14.34
C GLU A 290 9.62 -0.58 15.28
N ALA A 291 9.03 -1.76 15.11
CA ALA A 291 8.14 -2.34 16.09
C ALA A 291 8.86 -3.51 16.76
N THR A 292 8.88 -3.53 18.09
CA THR A 292 9.40 -4.65 18.87
C THR A 292 8.34 -5.12 19.84
N GLY A 293 8.11 -6.42 19.94
CA GLY A 293 7.06 -6.94 20.80
C GLY A 293 7.18 -8.40 21.10
N ASN A 294 6.42 -8.83 22.09
CA ASN A 294 6.18 -10.23 22.41
C ASN A 294 4.70 -10.57 22.15
N GLU A 295 4.25 -11.74 22.58
CA GLU A 295 2.87 -12.18 22.38
C GLU A 295 1.82 -11.29 23.07
N ARG A 296 2.21 -10.51 24.09
CA ARG A 296 1.31 -9.74 24.95
C ARG A 296 1.33 -8.24 24.66
N ALA A 297 2.48 -7.70 24.25
CA ALA A 297 2.66 -6.28 24.04
C ALA A 297 3.63 -5.99 22.90
N TRP A 298 3.32 -4.96 22.13
CA TRP A 298 4.23 -4.35 21.15
C TRP A 298 4.63 -2.95 21.60
N SER A 299 5.79 -2.51 21.15
CA SER A 299 6.30 -1.15 21.27
C SER A 299 6.70 -0.68 19.87
N TYR A 300 6.59 0.63 19.63
CA TYR A 300 6.81 1.20 18.32
C TYR A 300 7.66 2.46 18.40
N SER A 301 8.69 2.54 17.57
CA SER A 301 9.61 3.67 17.49
C SER A 301 9.73 4.15 16.06
N VAL A 302 9.43 5.44 15.83
CA VAL A 302 9.67 6.10 14.54
C VAL A 302 10.64 7.24 14.72
N VAL A 303 11.72 7.16 13.96
CA VAL A 303 12.79 8.13 14.02
C VAL A 303 13.15 8.57 12.62
N THR A 304 13.39 9.86 12.45
CA THR A 304 13.98 10.42 11.24
C THR A 304 15.44 10.78 11.43
N TYR A 305 16.23 10.56 10.39
CA TYR A 305 17.64 10.89 10.29
C TYR A 305 17.87 11.85 9.14
N ASP A 306 18.51 12.98 9.42
CA ASP A 306 18.76 14.04 8.44
C ASP A 306 20.27 14.21 8.23
N ASN A 307 20.72 14.23 6.98
CA ASN A 307 22.09 14.63 6.61
C ASN A 307 22.18 16.10 6.16
N ALA A 308 21.21 16.92 6.57
CA ALA A 308 21.06 18.29 6.09
C ALA A 308 21.99 19.27 6.82
N SER A 309 23.24 19.37 6.37
CA SER A 309 24.07 20.56 6.58
C SER A 309 25.16 20.63 5.52
N THR A 310 25.18 21.74 4.76
CA THR A 310 26.19 22.08 3.76
C THR A 310 27.61 22.23 4.34
N THR A 311 27.75 22.25 5.67
CA THR A 311 29.01 22.44 6.39
C THR A 311 29.34 21.30 7.36
N ASN A 312 28.42 20.38 7.62
CA ASN A 312 28.58 19.32 8.63
C ASN A 312 27.88 18.04 8.16
N THR A 313 28.66 17.08 7.66
CA THR A 313 28.20 15.76 7.17
C THR A 313 27.69 14.81 8.27
N LYS A 314 27.41 15.35 9.47
CA LYS A 314 26.95 14.56 10.61
C LYS A 314 25.43 14.42 10.55
N TRP A 315 24.99 13.17 10.42
CA TRP A 315 23.59 12.80 10.56
C TRP A 315 23.00 13.29 11.89
N ARG A 316 21.82 13.92 11.83
CA ARG A 316 21.04 14.39 12.98
C ARG A 316 19.82 13.51 13.17
N ARG A 317 19.51 13.17 14.41
CA ARG A 317 18.36 12.35 14.80
C ARG A 317 17.20 13.24 15.24
N LYS A 318 15.98 12.98 14.76
CA LYS A 318 14.73 13.59 15.25
C LYS A 318 13.65 12.53 15.46
N SER A 319 13.11 12.42 16.67
CA SER A 319 11.98 11.53 16.99
C SER A 319 10.67 12.19 16.54
N ILE A 320 9.75 11.41 15.95
CA ILE A 320 8.49 11.94 15.41
C ILE A 320 7.28 11.66 16.31
N ILE A 321 7.24 10.52 17.01
CA ILE A 321 6.06 10.16 17.81
C ILE A 321 6.26 10.64 19.24
N TYR A 322 5.30 11.45 19.70
CA TYR A 322 5.07 11.80 21.09
C TYR A 322 3.68 11.30 21.54
N GLU A 323 3.63 10.35 22.46
CA GLU A 323 2.48 9.98 23.26
C GLU A 323 2.94 9.76 24.70
N ASP A 324 2.85 10.85 25.45
CA ASP A 324 2.98 10.95 26.89
C ASP A 324 1.72 10.36 27.53
N HIS A 325 1.83 9.16 28.08
CA HIS A 325 0.93 8.67 29.13
C HIS A 325 1.77 8.31 30.37
N GLN A 326 2.04 9.36 31.15
CA GLN A 326 2.37 9.42 32.58
C GLN A 326 3.82 9.77 32.98
N ARG A 327 3.87 10.94 33.65
CA ARG A 327 4.87 11.54 34.55
C ARG A 327 6.07 12.24 33.89
N SER A 328 5.94 13.56 33.84
CA SER A 328 7.06 14.49 33.77
C SER A 328 8.01 14.28 34.94
N GLU A 329 9.25 13.94 34.65
CA GLU A 329 10.40 14.52 35.34
C GLU A 329 11.27 15.16 34.27
N GLU A 330 11.50 16.46 34.42
CA GLU A 330 12.43 17.25 33.61
C GLU A 330 13.83 16.66 33.76
N ILE A 331 14.40 16.16 32.66
CA ILE A 331 15.83 15.94 32.52
C ILE A 331 16.29 16.76 31.32
N ASP A 332 17.02 17.82 31.63
CA ASP A 332 17.81 18.62 30.69
C ASP A 332 18.83 17.74 29.96
N ASP A 333 18.97 18.02 28.67
CA ASP A 333 19.97 17.49 27.73
C ASP A 333 19.99 15.98 27.43
N MET A 334 19.76 15.71 26.14
CA MET A 334 20.00 14.47 25.40
C MET A 334 19.06 13.27 25.64
N ASP A 335 18.53 12.82 24.49
CA ASP A 335 18.25 11.42 24.18
C ASP A 335 17.02 10.75 24.82
N ILE A 336 16.20 10.19 23.93
CA ILE A 336 15.31 9.04 24.14
C ILE A 336 13.97 9.34 24.86
N HIS A 337 12.94 9.54 24.04
CA HIS A 337 11.64 8.92 24.32
C HIS A 337 11.49 7.71 23.41
N THR A 338 11.82 6.53 23.93
CA THR A 338 11.29 5.28 23.40
C THR A 338 9.84 5.26 23.85
N GLN A 339 8.90 5.39 22.92
CA GLN A 339 7.50 5.25 23.26
C GLN A 339 7.09 3.80 23.18
N VAL A 340 6.76 3.28 24.34
CA VAL A 340 6.10 2.02 24.48
C VAL A 340 4.62 2.33 24.49
N THR A 341 4.00 2.44 23.31
CA THR A 341 2.55 2.27 23.24
C THR A 341 2.30 0.80 23.53
N GLN A 342 2.06 0.42 24.78
CA GLN A 342 1.64 -0.93 25.14
C GLN A 342 0.27 -1.16 24.51
N LEU A 343 0.28 -1.73 23.32
CA LEU A 343 -0.91 -2.32 22.73
C LEU A 343 -1.12 -3.65 23.46
N ASP A 344 -2.21 -3.78 24.22
CA ASP A 344 -2.62 -4.99 24.94
C ASP A 344 -2.83 -6.23 24.04
N ARG A 345 -2.57 -6.10 22.72
CA ARG A 345 -2.86 -7.13 21.72
C ARG A 345 -1.78 -7.16 20.64
N PRO A 346 -1.46 -8.36 20.11
CA PRO A 346 -0.41 -8.52 19.13
C PRO A 346 -0.76 -7.83 17.80
N MET A 347 0.02 -6.83 17.37
CA MET A 347 0.05 -6.44 15.96
C MET A 347 0.86 -7.50 15.19
N LEU A 348 0.37 -7.88 14.01
CA LEU A 348 1.08 -8.86 13.18
C LEU A 348 2.34 -8.25 12.57
N HIS A 349 2.25 -7.04 11.98
CA HIS A 349 3.39 -6.30 11.40
C HIS A 349 3.10 -4.78 11.38
N PRO A 350 4.09 -3.90 11.68
CA PRO A 350 3.94 -2.46 11.50
C PRO A 350 3.83 -2.13 10.01
N ILE A 351 2.76 -1.44 9.64
CA ILE A 351 2.53 -0.98 8.28
C ILE A 351 2.89 0.49 8.23
N VAL A 352 3.78 0.84 7.31
CA VAL A 352 4.08 2.25 6.99
C VAL A 352 3.78 2.42 5.52
N ALA A 353 2.72 3.16 5.23
CA ALA A 353 2.40 3.58 3.88
C ALA A 353 2.95 4.98 3.64
N THR A 354 3.57 5.18 2.49
CA THR A 354 4.07 6.48 2.07
C THR A 354 3.46 6.83 0.74
N ALA A 355 2.99 8.06 0.60
CA ALA A 355 2.68 8.59 -0.72
C ALA A 355 3.97 8.63 -1.54
N GLN A 356 3.83 8.44 -2.85
CA GLN A 356 4.97 8.35 -3.75
C GLN A 356 5.79 9.64 -3.85
N ASN A 357 5.13 10.78 -3.71
CA ASN A 357 5.80 12.08 -3.59
C ASN A 357 6.60 12.24 -2.28
N ALA A 358 6.58 11.23 -1.40
CA ALA A 358 7.22 11.19 -0.09
C ALA A 358 6.87 12.40 0.81
N THR A 359 5.71 13.04 0.57
CA THR A 359 5.22 14.15 1.39
C THR A 359 4.30 13.68 2.49
N THR A 360 3.74 12.48 2.39
CA THR A 360 2.78 11.96 3.37
C THR A 360 3.18 10.55 3.78
N ILE A 361 3.21 10.34 5.09
CA ILE A 361 3.34 9.02 5.71
C ILE A 361 2.04 8.73 6.43
N ALA A 362 1.52 7.52 6.31
CA ALA A 362 0.44 7.04 7.15
C ALA A 362 0.86 5.77 7.87
N ILE A 363 0.58 5.75 9.17
CA ILE A 363 0.85 4.65 10.10
C ILE A 363 -0.51 4.27 10.69
N PRO A 364 -1.16 3.23 10.14
CA PRO A 364 -2.35 2.69 10.75
C PRO A 364 -1.99 1.96 12.06
N LEU A 365 -2.64 2.36 13.14
CA LEU A 365 -2.65 1.71 14.45
C LEU A 365 -4.00 1.03 14.64
N SER A 366 -4.16 0.22 15.70
CA SER A 366 -5.37 -0.60 15.90
C SER A 366 -6.68 0.19 16.03
N ASP A 367 -6.61 1.42 16.53
CA ASP A 367 -7.76 2.26 16.86
C ASP A 367 -7.73 3.64 16.16
N SER A 368 -6.59 3.96 15.55
CA SER A 368 -6.29 5.27 15.01
C SER A 368 -5.39 5.18 13.80
N LEU A 369 -5.53 6.14 12.90
CA LEU A 369 -4.62 6.37 11.80
C LEU A 369 -3.83 7.64 12.12
N LYS A 370 -2.51 7.51 12.25
CA LYS A 370 -1.61 8.66 12.35
C LYS A 370 -1.01 8.92 10.99
N SER A 371 -1.21 10.11 10.44
CA SER A 371 -0.49 10.54 9.25
C SER A 371 0.34 11.79 9.48
N TYR A 372 1.50 11.83 8.83
CA TYR A 372 2.47 12.91 8.91
C TYR A 372 2.64 13.53 7.54
N ASP A 373 2.25 14.80 7.41
CA ASP A 373 2.50 15.59 6.21
C ASP A 373 3.74 16.44 6.38
N PHE A 374 4.63 16.33 5.40
CA PHE A 374 5.82 17.14 5.25
C PHE A 374 5.48 18.32 4.35
N ILE A 375 5.18 19.46 4.97
CA ILE A 375 4.93 20.71 4.26
C ILE A 375 6.28 21.33 3.90
N LEU A 376 6.54 21.47 2.60
CA LEU A 376 7.72 22.14 2.09
C LEU A 376 7.54 23.65 2.26
N HIS A 377 8.35 24.28 3.11
CA HIS A 377 8.47 25.73 3.11
C HIS A 377 9.58 26.17 2.15
N LEU A 378 9.47 27.40 1.66
CA LEU A 378 10.46 28.06 0.81
C LEU A 378 11.85 28.20 1.48
N LYS A 379 11.93 28.03 2.81
CA LYS A 379 13.20 28.06 3.56
C LYS A 379 13.63 26.63 3.92
N PRO A 380 14.82 26.18 3.47
CA PRO A 380 15.28 24.78 3.57
C PRO A 380 15.45 24.25 5.00
N GLU A 381 15.48 25.13 6.00
CA GLU A 381 15.70 24.78 7.41
C GLU A 381 14.40 24.67 8.23
N GLN A 382 13.26 25.07 7.67
CA GLN A 382 11.96 25.01 8.35
C GLN A 382 11.07 24.06 7.58
N TYR A 383 10.89 22.84 8.07
CA TYR A 383 9.82 21.96 7.62
C TYR A 383 8.85 21.80 8.78
N ARG A 384 7.56 21.95 8.50
CA ARG A 384 6.51 21.65 9.47
C ARG A 384 6.04 20.23 9.20
N VAL A 385 6.27 19.35 10.18
CA VAL A 385 5.61 18.06 10.23
C VAL A 385 4.23 18.31 10.85
N ARG A 386 3.18 17.96 10.12
CA ARG A 386 1.81 18.03 10.64
C ARG A 386 1.33 16.63 10.94
N GLU A 387 1.04 16.37 12.21
CA GLU A 387 0.38 15.14 12.63
C GLU A 387 -1.13 15.30 12.44
N ILE A 388 -1.74 14.31 11.80
CA ILE A 388 -3.18 14.20 11.63
C ILE A 388 -3.58 12.88 12.27
N ARG A 389 -4.47 12.96 13.26
CA ARG A 389 -5.05 11.79 13.93
C ARG A 389 -6.46 11.59 13.42
N THR A 390 -6.69 10.45 12.79
CA THR A 390 -8.04 10.02 12.41
C THR A 390 -8.44 8.85 13.29
N SER A 391 -9.51 9.02 14.05
CA SER A 391 -10.08 7.92 14.82
C SER A 391 -10.83 6.96 13.90
N LEU A 392 -10.67 5.66 14.12
CA LEU A 392 -11.32 4.60 13.33
C LEU A 392 -12.64 4.11 13.98
N HIS A 393 -13.31 4.98 14.75
CA HIS A 393 -14.53 4.65 15.51
C HIS A 393 -15.57 3.91 14.65
N GLY A 394 -16.11 2.81 15.19
CA GLY A 394 -17.20 2.03 14.60
C GLY A 394 -16.78 0.68 14.01
N ASP A 395 -15.50 0.50 13.66
CA ASP A 395 -14.98 -0.80 13.23
C ASP A 395 -14.43 -1.54 14.45
N ARG A 396 -14.83 -2.80 14.66
CA ARG A 396 -14.26 -3.66 15.71
C ARG A 396 -12.74 -3.73 15.49
N ASN A 397 -11.96 -3.02 16.32
CA ASN A 397 -10.48 -2.95 16.34
C ASN A 397 -9.78 -3.71 15.21
N PRO A 398 -9.72 -3.14 13.99
CA PRO A 398 -9.24 -3.85 12.83
C PRO A 398 -7.73 -4.11 12.94
N PHE A 399 -7.31 -5.36 12.76
CA PHE A 399 -5.90 -5.67 12.52
C PHE A 399 -5.58 -5.37 11.07
N PHE A 400 -4.78 -4.35 10.80
CA PHE A 400 -4.36 -4.04 9.44
C PHE A 400 -3.25 -5.00 8.97
N VAL A 401 -3.40 -5.49 7.73
CA VAL A 401 -2.45 -6.38 7.05
C VAL A 401 -1.85 -5.72 5.80
N GLY A 402 -2.44 -4.64 5.31
CA GLY A 402 -1.91 -3.86 4.20
C GLY A 402 -2.38 -2.41 4.21
N ALA A 403 -1.65 -1.55 3.50
CA ALA A 403 -2.05 -0.18 3.24
C ALA A 403 -1.49 0.30 1.90
N GLU A 404 -2.27 1.10 1.19
CA GLU A 404 -1.88 1.76 -0.06
C GLU A 404 -2.31 3.21 0.01
N ILE A 405 -1.38 4.13 -0.29
CA ILE A 405 -1.67 5.55 -0.47
C ILE A 405 -1.39 5.87 -1.93
N ASN A 406 -2.33 6.55 -2.59
CA ASN A 406 -2.11 6.94 -3.97
C ASN A 406 -0.99 7.98 -4.08
N ALA A 407 -0.45 8.14 -5.29
CA ALA A 407 0.71 8.99 -5.50
C ALA A 407 0.49 10.48 -5.16
N ALA A 408 -0.75 10.95 -5.26
CA ALA A 408 -1.17 12.31 -4.90
C ALA A 408 -1.42 12.51 -3.37
N ALA A 409 -1.30 11.46 -2.56
CA ALA A 409 -1.53 11.49 -1.12
C ALA A 409 -2.94 11.97 -0.71
N ASN A 410 -3.95 11.74 -1.54
CA ASN A 410 -5.33 12.20 -1.27
C ASN A 410 -6.34 11.04 -1.15
N GLN A 411 -5.90 9.82 -1.44
CA GLN A 411 -6.67 8.59 -1.21
C GLN A 411 -5.79 7.54 -0.54
N MET A 412 -6.39 6.80 0.37
CA MET A 412 -5.73 5.70 1.04
C MET A 412 -6.71 4.53 1.23
N ALA A 413 -6.23 3.32 0.96
CA ALA A 413 -6.92 2.08 1.27
C ALA A 413 -6.14 1.35 2.35
N LEU A 414 -6.81 0.94 3.41
CA LEU A 414 -6.23 0.02 4.40
C LEU A 414 -6.89 -1.34 4.21
N VAL A 415 -6.14 -2.43 4.40
CA VAL A 415 -6.66 -3.80 4.32
C VAL A 415 -6.62 -4.38 5.72
N THR A 416 -7.76 -4.87 6.21
CA THR A 416 -7.84 -5.56 7.49
C THR A 416 -7.68 -7.07 7.32
N LYS A 417 -7.29 -7.75 8.39
CA LYS A 417 -7.19 -9.22 8.46
C LYS A 417 -8.52 -9.91 8.13
N ASP A 418 -9.64 -9.25 8.44
CA ASP A 418 -10.98 -9.75 8.16
C ASP A 418 -11.45 -9.36 6.74
N ASN A 419 -10.52 -8.99 5.84
CA ASN A 419 -10.76 -8.59 4.45
C ASN A 419 -11.74 -7.40 4.30
N TYR A 420 -11.77 -6.48 5.26
CA TYR A 420 -12.39 -5.18 5.06
C TYR A 420 -11.38 -4.21 4.48
N ILE A 421 -11.84 -3.38 3.54
CA ILE A 421 -11.01 -2.35 2.93
C ILE A 421 -11.67 -0.99 3.18
N PRO A 422 -11.41 -0.34 4.32
CA PRO A 422 -11.81 1.05 4.53
C PRO A 422 -10.98 1.96 3.61
N ILE A 423 -11.70 2.85 2.92
CA ILE A 423 -11.15 3.78 1.93
C ILE A 423 -11.30 5.19 2.48
N PHE A 424 -10.17 5.86 2.64
CA PHE A 424 -10.08 7.22 3.16
C PHE A 424 -9.80 8.21 2.03
N LYS A 425 -10.42 9.39 2.14
CA LYS A 425 -10.19 10.52 1.27
C LYS A 425 -9.72 11.71 2.11
N ARG A 426 -8.82 12.50 1.56
CA ARG A 426 -8.36 13.77 2.13
C ARG A 426 -8.32 14.82 1.03
N GLY A 427 -8.84 16.02 1.29
CA GLY A 427 -8.93 17.10 0.30
C GLY A 427 -9.76 16.74 -0.95
N ILE A 428 -9.49 17.47 -2.04
CA ILE A 428 -10.16 17.29 -3.33
C ILE A 428 -9.51 16.11 -4.07
N ALA A 429 -10.04 14.91 -3.89
CA ALA A 429 -9.63 13.73 -4.66
C ALA A 429 -10.54 13.42 -5.88
N GLU A 430 -11.48 14.32 -6.20
CA GLU A 430 -12.30 14.21 -7.40
C GLU A 430 -11.61 14.92 -8.56
N VAL A 431 -11.14 14.13 -9.54
CA VAL A 431 -10.55 14.63 -10.78
C VAL A 431 -11.61 15.18 -11.74
N GLY A 432 -12.88 14.86 -11.51
CA GLY A 432 -13.99 15.30 -12.36
C GLY A 432 -14.76 16.47 -11.76
N SER A 433 -14.43 17.70 -12.17
CA SER A 433 -15.40 18.77 -12.48
C SER A 433 -14.77 20.14 -12.76
N GLY A 434 -13.45 20.29 -12.63
CA GLY A 434 -12.74 21.51 -13.02
C GLY A 434 -11.64 21.15 -14.00
N SER A 435 -11.59 21.84 -15.14
CA SER A 435 -10.42 21.88 -16.02
C SER A 435 -9.14 21.86 -15.19
N PRO A 436 -8.09 21.10 -15.56
CA PRO A 436 -6.82 21.16 -14.86
C PRO A 436 -6.37 22.62 -14.89
N GLN A 437 -6.48 23.32 -13.76
CA GLN A 437 -5.82 24.60 -13.61
C GLN A 437 -4.34 24.27 -13.73
N LYS A 438 -3.80 24.51 -14.93
CA LYS A 438 -2.37 24.51 -15.19
C LYS A 438 -1.75 25.24 -14.03
N ARG A 439 -1.00 24.54 -13.16
CA ARG A 439 -0.04 25.20 -12.29
C ARG A 439 0.89 25.94 -13.25
N PRO A 440 0.88 27.28 -13.29
CA PRO A 440 1.87 27.99 -14.07
C PRO A 440 3.18 27.75 -13.35
N LEU A 441 4.09 27.00 -13.96
CA LEU A 441 5.40 26.73 -13.40
C LEU A 441 6.30 27.98 -13.32
N ASN A 442 5.83 29.14 -13.82
CA ASN A 442 6.59 30.38 -13.92
C ASN A 442 5.77 31.60 -13.50
N LEU A 443 5.26 31.64 -12.26
CA LEU A 443 4.66 32.85 -11.70
C LEU A 443 5.44 33.29 -10.46
N GLU A 444 5.99 34.51 -10.56
CA GLU A 444 6.89 35.13 -9.61
C GLU A 444 6.28 35.25 -8.20
N SER A 445 7.17 35.08 -7.21
CA SER A 445 7.12 35.27 -5.75
C SER A 445 5.82 35.69 -5.06
N ASP A 446 5.11 36.69 -5.56
CA ASP A 446 4.09 37.40 -4.78
C ASP A 446 2.66 36.88 -5.03
N GLU A 447 2.37 36.35 -6.23
CA GLU A 447 1.08 35.70 -6.51
C GLU A 447 0.99 34.29 -5.92
N GLN A 448 2.12 33.57 -5.78
CA GLN A 448 2.17 32.31 -5.03
C GLN A 448 1.89 32.51 -3.54
N ALA A 449 2.37 33.61 -2.94
CA ALA A 449 2.06 33.93 -1.55
C ALA A 449 0.58 34.29 -1.35
N ALA A 450 -0.03 34.99 -2.31
CA ALA A 450 -1.46 35.31 -2.30
C ALA A 450 -2.35 34.07 -2.55
N TYR A 451 -1.95 33.16 -3.46
CA TYR A 451 -2.65 31.90 -3.70
C TYR A 451 -2.55 30.96 -2.49
N VAL A 452 -1.38 30.84 -1.85
CA VAL A 452 -1.22 30.08 -0.60
C VAL A 452 -2.07 30.66 0.53
N LYS A 453 -2.18 32.00 0.65
CA LYS A 453 -3.06 32.65 1.63
C LYS A 453 -4.56 32.47 1.36
N ASN A 454 -4.99 32.51 0.10
CA ASN A 454 -6.41 32.30 -0.22
C ASN A 454 -6.82 30.83 -0.14
N THR A 455 -5.88 29.90 -0.37
CA THR A 455 -6.14 28.47 -0.17
C THR A 455 -6.13 28.11 1.33
N SER A 456 -5.26 28.73 2.14
CA SER A 456 -5.19 28.43 3.59
C SER A 456 -6.45 28.81 4.36
N ASN A 457 -7.20 29.82 3.91
CA ASN A 457 -8.39 30.30 4.63
C ASN A 457 -9.65 29.46 4.38
N ASN A 458 -9.65 28.54 3.41
CA ASN A 458 -10.77 27.62 3.12
C ASN A 458 -10.44 26.14 3.43
N LEU A 459 -9.26 25.86 4.01
CA LEU A 459 -8.75 24.49 4.21
C LEU A 459 -9.03 23.89 5.59
N ASP A 460 -9.52 24.65 6.56
CA ASP A 460 -9.69 24.16 7.94
C ASP A 460 -10.72 23.01 8.09
N GLY A 461 -11.51 22.71 7.05
CA GLY A 461 -12.45 21.57 7.04
C GLY A 461 -12.04 20.37 6.17
N GLY A 462 -10.91 20.41 5.44
CA GLY A 462 -10.61 19.46 4.35
C GLY A 462 -9.38 18.57 4.53
N GLU A 463 -8.69 18.68 5.66
CA GLU A 463 -7.33 18.15 5.81
C GLU A 463 -7.23 16.82 6.56
N ALA A 464 -8.25 16.42 7.32
CA ALA A 464 -8.26 15.12 7.99
C ALA A 464 -8.56 13.98 7.00
N TRP A 465 -8.09 12.77 7.30
CA TRP A 465 -8.56 11.59 6.57
C TRP A 465 -10.00 11.31 6.98
N HIS A 466 -10.90 11.33 6.02
CA HIS A 466 -12.29 10.96 6.22
C HIS A 466 -12.54 9.62 5.55
N LYS A 467 -13.07 8.67 6.35
CA LYS A 467 -13.54 7.38 5.83
C LYS A 467 -14.69 7.66 4.87
N ARG A 468 -14.48 7.39 3.58
CA ARG A 468 -15.46 7.65 2.51
C ARG A 468 -16.34 6.44 2.28
N MET A 469 -15.71 5.27 2.26
CA MET A 469 -16.35 4.01 1.90
C MET A 469 -15.73 2.87 2.68
N THR A 470 -16.50 1.81 2.89
CA THR A 470 -15.99 0.52 3.35
C THR A 470 -16.36 -0.50 2.31
N LEU A 471 -15.36 -1.19 1.77
CA LEU A 471 -15.60 -2.40 1.02
C LEU A 471 -15.52 -3.56 2.00
N LYS A 472 -16.67 -4.19 2.29
CA LYS A 472 -16.67 -5.53 2.85
C LYS A 472 -16.48 -6.48 1.68
N VAL A 473 -15.37 -7.20 1.71
CA VAL A 473 -15.08 -8.16 0.67
C VAL A 473 -15.84 -9.45 0.99
N THR A 474 -17.04 -9.55 0.46
CA THR A 474 -17.83 -10.79 0.45
C THR A 474 -18.08 -11.14 -1.01
N PHE A 475 -17.65 -12.33 -1.43
CA PHE A 475 -17.96 -12.79 -2.78
C PHE A 475 -19.48 -12.94 -2.89
N PRO A 476 -20.12 -12.34 -3.90
CA PRO A 476 -21.55 -12.51 -4.09
C PRO A 476 -21.83 -13.97 -4.44
N SER A 477 -22.36 -14.69 -3.44
CA SER A 477 -23.32 -15.80 -3.54
C SER A 477 -22.94 -17.06 -4.30
N TYR A 478 -21.66 -17.35 -4.56
CA TYR A 478 -21.26 -18.72 -4.85
C TYR A 478 -20.71 -19.34 -3.57
N GLU A 479 -21.55 -20.10 -2.87
CA GLU A 479 -21.11 -20.97 -1.76
C GLU A 479 -19.99 -21.92 -2.21
N GLU A 480 -19.89 -22.22 -3.52
CA GLU A 480 -18.74 -22.91 -4.10
C GLU A 480 -17.46 -22.06 -4.10
N PHE A 481 -17.55 -20.75 -4.31
CA PHE A 481 -16.37 -19.87 -4.40
C PHE A 481 -15.74 -19.57 -3.05
N ASP A 482 -16.54 -19.37 -1.99
CA ASP A 482 -16.00 -19.19 -0.64
C ASP A 482 -15.35 -20.49 -0.11
N ASN A 483 -15.88 -21.66 -0.50
CA ASN A 483 -15.34 -22.96 -0.09
C ASN A 483 -14.14 -23.44 -0.94
N LEU A 484 -14.05 -23.04 -2.22
CA LEU A 484 -12.95 -23.43 -3.11
C LEU A 484 -11.85 -22.36 -3.22
N TYR A 485 -12.20 -21.08 -3.09
CA TYR A 485 -11.34 -19.95 -3.45
C TYR A 485 -11.32 -18.81 -2.43
N GLY A 486 -11.81 -19.03 -1.20
CA GLY A 486 -11.73 -18.10 -0.07
C GLY A 486 -10.28 -17.69 0.22
N GLY A 487 -9.80 -16.72 -0.54
CA GLY A 487 -8.44 -16.21 -0.47
C GLY A 487 -8.45 -14.86 0.20
N ASP A 488 -7.52 -14.65 1.12
CA ASP A 488 -7.29 -13.33 1.70
C ASP A 488 -6.95 -12.29 0.62
N VAL A 489 -7.25 -11.03 0.91
CA VAL A 489 -6.79 -9.91 0.10
C VAL A 489 -5.28 -9.82 0.27
N ILE A 490 -4.53 -10.12 -0.80
CA ILE A 490 -3.07 -10.15 -0.78
C ILE A 490 -2.44 -8.88 -1.36
N ALA A 491 -3.19 -8.10 -2.14
CA ALA A 491 -2.77 -6.76 -2.57
C ALA A 491 -3.93 -5.84 -2.91
N VAL A 492 -3.68 -4.55 -2.76
CA VAL A 492 -4.56 -3.47 -3.24
C VAL A 492 -3.75 -2.42 -3.97
N LYS A 493 -4.36 -1.76 -4.97
CA LYS A 493 -3.76 -0.66 -5.72
C LYS A 493 -4.81 0.39 -6.02
N LEU A 494 -4.51 1.62 -5.62
CA LEU A 494 -5.29 2.80 -6.01
C LEU A 494 -4.77 3.32 -7.34
N PHE A 495 -5.68 3.54 -8.29
CA PHE A 495 -5.36 4.04 -9.62
C PHE A 495 -6.24 5.23 -9.96
N ASN A 496 -5.63 6.31 -10.46
CA ASN A 496 -6.36 7.51 -10.86
C ASN A 496 -6.25 7.68 -12.37
N ASN A 497 -7.35 7.41 -13.07
CA ASN A 497 -7.42 7.55 -14.50
C ASN A 497 -7.81 8.97 -14.88
N SER A 498 -6.82 9.79 -15.21
CA SER A 498 -7.02 11.20 -15.61
C SER A 498 -6.88 11.42 -17.13
N SER A 499 -6.32 10.46 -17.85
CA SER A 499 -5.87 10.60 -19.25
C SER A 499 -6.80 9.93 -20.28
N TYR A 500 -7.73 9.06 -19.87
CA TYR A 500 -8.64 8.33 -20.76
C TYR A 500 -9.97 9.04 -21.03
N ALA A 501 -9.91 10.34 -21.35
CA ALA A 501 -11.10 11.14 -21.67
C ALA A 501 -11.62 10.91 -23.11
N ASP A 502 -10.84 10.28 -23.99
CA ASP A 502 -11.08 10.31 -25.45
C ASP A 502 -11.91 9.16 -26.04
N VAL A 503 -12.43 8.22 -25.23
CA VAL A 503 -13.33 7.17 -25.73
C VAL A 503 -14.75 7.52 -25.29
N GLU A 504 -15.57 8.10 -26.18
CA GLU A 504 -17.00 8.51 -26.18
C GLU A 504 -17.89 8.47 -24.90
N GLU A 505 -17.55 7.74 -23.84
CA GLU A 505 -18.06 7.85 -22.46
C GLU A 505 -16.91 7.80 -21.42
N GLY A 506 -15.77 8.41 -21.74
CA GLY A 506 -14.49 8.27 -21.04
C GLY A 506 -14.60 8.45 -19.53
N THR A 507 -14.59 7.34 -18.78
CA THR A 507 -14.64 7.37 -17.33
C THR A 507 -13.28 7.78 -16.79
N THR A 508 -13.03 9.10 -16.76
CA THR A 508 -12.06 9.65 -15.82
C THR A 508 -12.55 9.32 -14.42
N GLY A 509 -11.73 8.64 -13.63
CA GLY A 509 -12.23 8.03 -12.39
C GLY A 509 -11.11 7.54 -11.50
N ASN A 510 -11.44 7.38 -10.23
CA ASN A 510 -10.57 6.73 -9.26
C ASN A 510 -11.01 5.28 -9.13
N PHE A 511 -10.07 4.37 -9.31
CA PHE A 511 -10.30 2.94 -9.28
C PHE A 511 -9.53 2.30 -8.14
N LEU A 512 -10.11 1.27 -7.55
CA LEU A 512 -9.43 0.37 -6.63
C LEU A 512 -9.32 -1.01 -7.29
N PHE A 513 -8.10 -1.50 -7.40
CA PHE A 513 -7.80 -2.87 -7.78
C PHE A 513 -7.51 -3.69 -6.52
N VAL A 514 -8.17 -4.82 -6.39
CA VAL A 514 -8.03 -5.76 -5.27
C VAL A 514 -7.64 -7.11 -5.84
N VAL A 515 -6.55 -7.70 -5.31
CA VAL A 515 -6.06 -9.03 -5.72
C VAL A 515 -6.18 -10.01 -4.56
N TYR A 516 -6.70 -11.19 -4.88
CA TYR A 516 -6.92 -12.28 -3.94
C TYR A 516 -5.87 -13.38 -4.07
N GLY A 517 -5.82 -14.27 -3.07
CA GLY A 517 -4.92 -15.42 -2.95
C GLY A 517 -4.61 -16.21 -4.23
N TYR A 518 -5.58 -16.33 -5.15
CA TYR A 518 -5.47 -17.09 -6.42
C TYR A 518 -5.15 -16.23 -7.65
N GLY A 519 -4.89 -14.93 -7.44
CA GLY A 519 -4.59 -13.95 -8.47
C GLY A 519 -5.82 -13.43 -9.22
N ILE A 520 -7.00 -13.67 -8.65
CA ILE A 520 -8.25 -13.03 -9.05
C ILE A 520 -8.08 -11.53 -8.78
N LEU A 521 -8.33 -10.73 -9.81
CA LEU A 521 -8.35 -9.28 -9.77
C LEU A 521 -9.80 -8.79 -9.81
N VAL A 522 -10.17 -7.95 -8.85
CA VAL A 522 -11.45 -7.25 -8.83
C VAL A 522 -11.20 -5.75 -8.90
N SER A 523 -11.93 -5.09 -9.79
CA SER A 523 -11.88 -3.65 -9.98
C SER A 523 -13.14 -2.99 -9.43
N PHE A 524 -12.96 -1.87 -8.74
CA PHE A 524 -14.03 -1.07 -8.17
C PHE A 524 -13.91 0.38 -8.62
N ASP A 525 -15.06 1.01 -8.90
CA ASP A 525 -15.17 2.44 -9.13
C ASP A 525 -15.38 3.15 -7.78
N LEU A 526 -14.45 4.05 -7.43
CA LEU A 526 -14.53 4.85 -6.20
C LEU A 526 -15.29 6.17 -6.38
N GLY A 527 -15.62 6.54 -7.62
CA GLY A 527 -16.43 7.70 -7.96
C GLY A 527 -17.93 7.45 -7.76
N ILE A 528 -18.37 6.22 -8.00
CA ILE A 528 -19.78 5.83 -7.92
C ILE A 528 -20.02 5.01 -6.64
N PRO A 529 -20.61 5.60 -5.58
CA PRO A 529 -21.04 4.81 -4.43
C PRO A 529 -22.14 3.85 -4.88
N TYR A 530 -21.94 2.56 -4.63
CA TYR A 530 -22.98 1.56 -4.72
C TYR A 530 -23.67 1.44 -3.37
N GLN A 531 -24.98 1.57 -3.39
CA GLN A 531 -25.83 1.27 -2.26
C GLN A 531 -26.48 -0.07 -2.59
N GLU A 532 -26.09 -1.15 -1.89
CA GLU A 532 -26.90 -2.37 -1.90
C GLU A 532 -28.34 -2.00 -1.53
N SER A 533 -29.32 -2.73 -2.06
CA SER A 533 -30.73 -2.50 -1.75
C SER A 533 -30.88 -2.39 -0.24
N PHE A 534 -31.11 -1.16 0.20
CA PHE A 534 -30.89 -0.72 1.56
C PHE A 534 -31.64 -1.57 2.61
N ILE A 535 -32.76 -2.15 2.18
CA ILE A 535 -33.59 -3.09 2.95
C ILE A 535 -32.85 -4.39 3.30
N TRP A 536 -32.14 -5.01 2.35
CA TRP A 536 -31.44 -6.28 2.63
C TRP A 536 -30.27 -6.11 3.59
N TYR A 537 -29.49 -5.04 3.42
CA TYR A 537 -28.41 -4.70 4.34
C TYR A 537 -28.95 -4.43 5.75
N PHE A 538 -30.01 -3.63 5.87
CA PHE A 538 -30.64 -3.34 7.16
C PHE A 538 -31.15 -4.61 7.85
N VAL A 539 -31.84 -5.48 7.12
CA VAL A 539 -32.37 -6.74 7.66
C VAL A 539 -31.24 -7.67 8.12
N THR A 540 -30.14 -7.76 7.39
CA THR A 540 -29.02 -8.66 7.74
C THR A 540 -28.19 -8.13 8.90
N GLU A 541 -27.87 -6.83 8.91
CA GLU A 541 -27.04 -6.24 9.97
C GLU A 541 -27.83 -6.04 11.28
N LYS A 542 -29.10 -5.65 11.19
CA LYS A 542 -29.98 -5.40 12.35
C LYS A 542 -31.01 -6.50 12.57
N TRP A 543 -30.73 -7.72 12.12
CA TRP A 543 -31.63 -8.88 12.23
C TRP A 543 -32.18 -9.07 13.65
N GLN A 544 -31.37 -8.86 14.68
CA GLN A 544 -31.81 -8.93 16.08
C GLN A 544 -32.90 -7.90 16.41
N MET A 545 -32.79 -6.67 15.89
CA MET A 545 -33.81 -5.63 16.07
C MET A 545 -35.09 -6.01 15.33
N CYS A 546 -34.97 -6.53 14.10
CA CYS A 546 -36.11 -7.02 13.32
C CYS A 546 -36.83 -8.17 14.03
N ILE A 547 -36.11 -9.17 14.55
CA ILE A 547 -36.68 -10.26 15.36
C ILE A 547 -37.36 -9.70 16.61
N THR A 548 -36.69 -8.80 17.34
CA THR A 548 -37.23 -8.24 18.58
C THR A 548 -38.53 -7.49 18.33
N MET A 549 -38.61 -6.67 17.27
CA MET A 549 -39.86 -6.02 16.90
C MET A 549 -40.94 -7.02 16.46
N LEU A 550 -40.60 -8.04 15.67
CA LEU A 550 -41.52 -9.11 15.31
C LEU A 550 -42.09 -9.80 16.54
N PHE A 551 -41.24 -10.12 17.53
CA PHE A 551 -41.67 -10.68 18.80
C PHE A 551 -42.60 -9.75 19.56
N VAL A 552 -42.27 -8.46 19.67
CA VAL A 552 -43.14 -7.48 20.34
C VAL A 552 -44.51 -7.43 19.67
N VAL A 553 -44.56 -7.35 18.34
CA VAL A 553 -45.83 -7.31 17.59
C VAL A 553 -46.63 -8.59 17.77
N LEU A 554 -45.98 -9.76 17.73
CA LEU A 554 -46.64 -11.05 17.96
C LEU A 554 -47.19 -11.16 19.39
N LEU A 555 -46.47 -10.66 20.38
CA LEU A 555 -46.87 -10.71 21.79
C LEU A 555 -48.08 -9.79 22.06
N PHE A 556 -48.10 -8.58 21.46
CA PHE A 556 -49.26 -7.70 21.49
C PHE A 556 -50.46 -8.31 20.75
N SER A 557 -50.23 -8.90 19.58
CA SER A 557 -51.29 -9.56 18.80
C SER A 557 -51.89 -10.75 19.57
N TRP A 558 -51.06 -11.54 20.23
CA TRP A 558 -51.49 -12.66 21.06
C TRP A 558 -52.34 -12.19 22.25
N HIS A 559 -51.91 -11.14 22.94
CA HIS A 559 -52.65 -10.58 24.08
C HIS A 559 -54.00 -9.98 23.65
N GLU A 560 -54.14 -9.44 22.42
CA GLU A 560 -55.45 -8.97 21.93
C GLU A 560 -56.41 -10.10 21.53
N MET A 561 -55.89 -11.30 21.24
CA MET A 561 -56.70 -12.47 20.86
C MET A 561 -57.26 -13.24 22.07
N GLN A 562 -56.64 -13.10 23.24
CA GLN A 562 -57.15 -13.62 24.52
C GLN A 562 -58.18 -12.66 25.10
#